data_AF-H1LC63-F1
#
_entry.id   AF-H1LC63-F1
#
_cell.length_a   1.000
_cell.length_b   1.000
_cell.length_c   1.000
_cell.angle_alpha   90.00
_cell.angle_beta   90.00
_cell.angle_gamma   90.00
#
_symmetry.space_group_name_H-M   'P 1'
#
loop_
_entity.id
_entity.type
_entity.pdbx_description
1 polymer ?
#
loop_
_entity_poly.entity_id
_entity_poly.type
_entity_poly.pdbx_seq_one_letter_code
_entity_poly.pdbx_strand_id
1 'polypeptide(L)'
;MKDLKDRIQANEFESKRLPDERSLSESYGVSRSSIKRALNVLANQGIIFKKRGSGTFINPLYQKNQTIFQYEGSNLGVTDSFKSDGQVPQIKLLETSNGVPASEELQTELFLDPGEFVYQIKRLRSFDDNPFMIEMGYIPIRVAPELNSERVEGSIFNYFEDATGKSVTKSFMTITADPSSKEDQELLGLKPVEPVGVMEGIFFLDDGTPFEVYQYEDSL
;
A
#
# COMPACT_ATOMS: atom_id res chain seq x y z
N MET A 1 11.44 -22.91 -7.89
CA MET A 1 10.87 -21.87 -7.02
C MET A 1 11.97 -21.08 -6.31
N LYS A 2 12.90 -21.77 -5.61
CA LYS A 2 14.06 -21.12 -4.97
C LYS A 2 14.83 -20.20 -5.93
N ASP A 3 15.22 -20.70 -7.10
CA ASP A 3 15.95 -19.93 -8.11
C ASP A 3 15.28 -18.59 -8.50
N LEU A 4 14.01 -18.60 -8.92
CA LEU A 4 13.30 -17.36 -9.28
C LEU A 4 13.23 -16.36 -8.12
N LYS A 5 13.08 -16.84 -6.89
CA LYS A 5 13.09 -15.99 -5.69
C LYS A 5 14.48 -15.39 -5.45
N ASP A 6 15.53 -16.19 -5.60
CA ASP A 6 16.92 -15.73 -5.44
C ASP A 6 17.26 -14.65 -6.50
N ARG A 7 16.80 -14.82 -7.74
CA ARG A 7 16.96 -13.81 -8.83
C ARG A 7 16.20 -12.51 -8.56
N ILE A 8 15.01 -12.60 -7.96
CA ILE A 8 14.24 -11.43 -7.51
C ILE A 8 15.01 -10.68 -6.40
N GLN A 9 15.59 -11.41 -5.45
CA GLN A 9 16.39 -10.84 -4.37
C GLN A 9 17.70 -10.23 -4.87
N ALA A 10 18.30 -10.81 -5.90
CA ALA A 10 19.49 -10.30 -6.57
C ALA A 10 19.22 -9.07 -7.47
N ASN A 11 17.98 -8.56 -7.52
CA ASN A 11 17.58 -7.41 -8.35
C ASN A 11 17.85 -7.60 -9.86
N GLU A 12 17.79 -8.83 -10.38
CA GLU A 12 18.04 -9.11 -11.80
C GLU A 12 16.96 -8.56 -12.75
N PHE A 13 15.81 -8.14 -12.23
CA PHE A 13 14.67 -7.63 -13.00
C PHE A 13 14.54 -6.11 -12.81
N GLU A 14 15.30 -5.32 -13.56
CA GLU A 14 15.34 -3.85 -13.44
C GLU A 14 13.96 -3.21 -13.54
N SER A 15 13.16 -3.62 -14.52
CA SER A 15 11.78 -3.12 -14.73
C SER A 15 10.77 -3.57 -13.66
N LYS A 16 11.22 -4.36 -12.67
CA LYS A 16 10.39 -5.06 -11.67
C LYS A 16 9.31 -5.96 -12.26
N ARG A 17 9.25 -6.13 -13.58
CA ARG A 17 8.30 -7.01 -14.27
C ARG A 17 8.95 -8.37 -14.52
N LEU A 18 8.26 -9.43 -14.14
CA LEU A 18 8.70 -10.78 -14.46
C LEU A 18 8.40 -11.13 -15.92
N PRO A 19 9.22 -12.00 -16.55
CA PRO A 19 8.86 -12.62 -17.82
C PRO A 19 7.52 -13.35 -17.72
N ASP A 20 6.81 -13.43 -18.84
CA ASP A 20 5.51 -14.12 -18.87
C ASP A 20 5.63 -15.64 -18.61
N GLU A 21 4.50 -16.28 -18.31
CA GLU A 21 4.45 -17.71 -17.98
C GLU A 21 5.05 -18.60 -19.08
N ARG A 22 4.94 -18.18 -20.34
CA ARG A 22 5.49 -18.94 -21.47
C ARG A 22 7.01 -18.83 -21.50
N SER A 23 7.54 -17.61 -21.39
CA SER A 23 8.98 -17.33 -21.38
C SER A 23 9.68 -18.03 -20.21
N LEU A 24 9.04 -18.01 -19.02
CA LEU A 24 9.54 -18.75 -17.86
C LEU A 24 9.47 -20.27 -18.08
N SER A 25 8.39 -20.78 -18.69
CA SER A 25 8.23 -22.21 -18.99
C SER A 25 9.32 -22.72 -19.94
N GLU A 26 9.64 -21.93 -20.98
CA GLU A 26 10.72 -22.21 -21.93
C GLU A 26 12.10 -22.14 -21.25
N SER A 27 12.37 -21.09 -20.47
CA SER A 27 13.63 -20.90 -19.75
C SER A 27 13.93 -22.00 -18.73
N TYR A 28 12.92 -22.47 -17.99
CA TYR A 28 13.08 -23.49 -16.95
C TYR A 28 12.88 -24.92 -17.46
N GLY A 29 12.45 -25.11 -18.72
CA GLY A 29 12.18 -26.44 -19.28
C GLY A 29 11.05 -27.20 -18.57
N VAL A 30 10.08 -26.48 -18.00
CA VAL A 30 8.94 -27.07 -17.24
C VAL A 30 7.61 -26.66 -17.85
N SER A 31 6.54 -27.40 -17.54
CA SER A 31 5.20 -27.05 -18.04
C SER A 31 4.73 -25.66 -17.56
N ARG A 32 3.91 -24.98 -18.36
CA ARG A 32 3.24 -23.73 -17.95
C ARG A 32 2.44 -23.90 -16.66
N SER A 33 1.81 -25.06 -16.45
CA SER A 33 1.08 -25.34 -15.21
C SER A 33 1.98 -25.30 -13.97
N SER A 34 3.24 -25.74 -14.10
CA SER A 34 4.23 -25.71 -13.02
C SER A 34 4.70 -24.28 -12.73
N ILE A 35 4.96 -23.47 -13.77
CA ILE A 35 5.27 -22.04 -13.60
C ILE A 35 4.10 -21.31 -12.94
N LYS A 36 2.88 -21.52 -13.41
CA LYS A 36 1.68 -20.91 -12.83
C LYS A 36 1.53 -21.23 -11.35
N ARG A 37 1.74 -22.50 -10.94
CA ARG A 37 1.75 -22.89 -9.52
C ARG A 37 2.86 -22.17 -8.75
N ALA A 38 4.07 -22.09 -9.29
CA ALA A 38 5.17 -21.41 -8.64
C ALA A 38 4.91 -19.91 -8.45
N LEU A 39 4.41 -19.22 -9.48
CA LEU A 39 4.05 -17.81 -9.41
C LEU A 39 2.91 -17.56 -8.41
N ASN A 40 1.92 -18.46 -8.34
CA ASN A 40 0.86 -18.34 -7.34
C ASN A 40 1.40 -18.46 -5.91
N VAL A 41 2.38 -19.34 -5.66
CA VAL A 41 3.01 -19.44 -4.33
C VAL A 41 3.76 -18.15 -3.99
N LEU A 42 4.53 -17.60 -4.94
CA LEU A 42 5.23 -16.32 -4.73
C LEU A 42 4.24 -15.17 -4.50
N ALA A 43 3.10 -15.18 -5.21
CA ALA A 43 2.06 -14.17 -5.05
C ALA A 43 1.34 -14.26 -3.69
N ASN A 44 1.14 -15.48 -3.17
CA ASN A 44 0.58 -15.70 -1.84
C ASN A 44 1.58 -15.39 -0.71
N GLN A 45 2.87 -15.32 -1.03
CA GLN A 45 3.92 -14.85 -0.13
C GLN A 45 4.13 -13.33 -0.22
N GLY A 46 3.32 -12.63 -1.04
CA GLY A 46 3.45 -11.21 -1.33
C GLY A 46 4.72 -10.78 -2.07
N ILE A 47 5.54 -11.72 -2.54
CA ILE A 47 6.80 -11.43 -3.26
C ILE A 47 6.51 -10.78 -4.62
N ILE A 48 5.40 -11.17 -5.23
CA ILE A 48 4.94 -10.66 -6.51
C ILE A 48 3.45 -10.37 -6.47
N PHE A 49 2.98 -9.52 -7.37
CA PHE A 49 1.56 -9.29 -7.59
C PHE A 49 1.25 -9.30 -9.09
N LYS A 50 -0.02 -9.50 -9.43
CA LYS A 50 -0.49 -9.51 -10.82
C LYS A 50 -1.28 -8.24 -11.07
N LYS A 51 -0.93 -7.51 -12.12
CA LYS A 51 -1.71 -6.38 -12.64
C LYS A 51 -2.43 -6.81 -13.90
N ARG A 52 -3.76 -6.75 -13.89
CA ARG A 52 -4.63 -7.29 -14.94
C ARG A 52 -4.30 -6.62 -16.28
N GLY A 53 -4.00 -7.42 -17.29
CA GLY A 53 -3.62 -6.92 -18.63
C GLY A 53 -2.18 -6.39 -18.74
N SER A 54 -1.45 -6.21 -17.62
CA SER A 54 -0.08 -5.68 -17.63
C SER A 54 0.97 -6.76 -17.32
N GLY A 55 0.63 -7.79 -16.55
CA GLY A 55 1.53 -8.92 -16.25
C GLY A 55 1.79 -9.12 -14.76
N THR A 56 2.95 -9.69 -14.44
CA THR A 56 3.35 -10.02 -13.07
C THR A 56 4.53 -9.16 -12.66
N PHE A 57 4.46 -8.54 -11.49
CA PHE A 57 5.42 -7.56 -10.99
C PHE A 57 5.94 -7.97 -9.62
N ILE A 58 7.18 -7.63 -9.34
CA ILE A 58 7.81 -7.80 -8.02
C ILE A 58 7.24 -6.75 -7.08
N ASN A 59 6.87 -7.16 -5.87
CA ASN A 59 6.41 -6.24 -4.85
C ASN A 59 7.59 -5.39 -4.35
N PRO A 60 7.55 -4.05 -4.51
CA PRO A 60 8.64 -3.17 -4.08
C PRO A 60 8.86 -3.24 -2.56
N LEU A 61 7.80 -3.43 -1.75
CA LEU A 61 7.95 -3.62 -0.30
C LEU A 61 8.69 -4.89 0.07
N TYR A 62 8.52 -5.98 -0.69
CA TYR A 62 9.28 -7.21 -0.46
C TYR A 62 10.79 -7.02 -0.66
N GLN A 63 11.16 -6.13 -1.58
CA GLN A 63 12.56 -5.81 -1.83
C GLN A 63 13.16 -4.91 -0.75
N LYS A 64 12.36 -4.04 -0.14
CA LYS A 64 12.75 -3.22 1.02
C LYS A 64 12.82 -4.04 2.30
N ASN A 65 11.78 -4.83 2.56
CA ASN A 65 11.62 -5.66 3.75
C ASN A 65 11.19 -7.09 3.38
N GLN A 66 11.99 -8.08 3.75
CA GLN A 66 11.69 -9.49 3.41
C GLN A 66 10.52 -10.08 4.22
N THR A 67 10.12 -9.39 5.28
CA THR A 67 8.94 -9.71 6.09
C THR A 67 7.84 -8.75 5.71
N ILE A 68 6.83 -9.24 4.99
CA ILE A 68 5.65 -8.47 4.61
C ILE A 68 4.39 -9.21 5.03
N PHE A 69 3.44 -8.48 5.57
CA PHE A 69 2.09 -8.97 5.80
C PHE A 69 1.27 -8.69 4.56
N GLN A 70 0.68 -9.74 3.99
CA GLN A 70 -0.31 -9.63 2.93
C GLN A 70 -1.68 -9.71 3.56
N TYR A 71 -2.49 -8.68 3.38
CA TYR A 71 -3.87 -8.66 3.82
C TYR A 71 -4.78 -8.55 2.59
N GLU A 72 -5.72 -9.49 2.45
CA GLU A 72 -6.70 -9.55 1.37
C GLU A 72 -8.10 -9.59 1.97
N GLY A 73 -9.01 -8.75 1.47
CA GLY A 73 -10.37 -8.67 1.97
C GLY A 73 -11.09 -7.40 1.53
N SER A 74 -12.32 -7.24 2.00
CA SER A 74 -13.15 -6.04 1.75
C SER A 74 -13.01 -4.97 2.84
N ASN A 75 -12.50 -5.32 4.03
CA ASN A 75 -12.37 -4.41 5.18
C ASN A 75 -10.89 -4.04 5.39
N LEU A 76 -10.29 -3.47 4.36
CA LEU A 76 -8.87 -3.08 4.36
C LEU A 76 -8.67 -1.67 4.91
N GLY A 77 -9.67 -0.80 4.78
CA GLY A 77 -9.61 0.58 5.25
C GLY A 77 -9.92 0.68 6.74
N VAL A 78 -9.24 1.59 7.44
CA VAL A 78 -9.43 1.83 8.88
C VAL A 78 -10.90 2.07 9.24
N THR A 79 -11.61 2.87 8.43
CA THR A 79 -13.05 3.12 8.62
C THR A 79 -13.86 1.81 8.64
N ASP A 80 -13.59 0.87 7.74
CA ASP A 80 -14.37 -0.36 7.61
C ASP A 80 -13.96 -1.42 8.64
N SER A 81 -12.69 -1.41 9.07
CA SER A 81 -12.20 -2.27 10.15
C SER A 81 -12.89 -1.99 11.49
N PHE A 82 -13.24 -0.73 11.78
CA PHE A 82 -13.92 -0.38 13.04
C PHE A 82 -15.45 -0.38 12.95
N LYS A 83 -16.02 -0.22 11.73
CA LYS A 83 -17.48 -0.30 11.53
C LYS A 83 -18.08 -1.62 12.03
N SER A 84 -17.36 -2.74 11.91
CA SER A 84 -17.82 -4.04 12.41
C SER A 84 -18.00 -4.07 13.92
N ASP A 85 -17.27 -3.22 14.65
CA ASP A 85 -17.31 -3.11 16.11
C ASP A 85 -18.28 -2.03 16.59
N GLY A 86 -19.06 -1.44 15.65
CA GLY A 86 -20.08 -0.44 15.94
C GLY A 86 -19.52 0.97 16.16
N GLN A 87 -18.23 1.19 15.94
CA GLN A 87 -17.59 2.51 16.05
C GLN A 87 -17.16 3.02 14.68
N VAL A 88 -17.37 4.30 14.42
CA VAL A 88 -16.90 4.95 13.18
C VAL A 88 -15.93 6.05 13.59
N PRO A 89 -14.62 5.91 13.30
CA PRO A 89 -13.66 6.94 13.64
C PRO A 89 -13.93 8.19 12.81
N GLN A 90 -13.85 9.35 13.46
CA GLN A 90 -13.90 10.65 12.80
C GLN A 90 -12.56 10.93 12.11
N ILE A 91 -12.60 11.65 11.00
CA ILE A 91 -11.42 12.03 10.22
C ILE A 91 -11.28 13.55 10.31
N LYS A 92 -10.08 14.01 10.66
CA LYS A 92 -9.68 15.41 10.57
C LYS A 92 -8.51 15.53 9.61
N LEU A 93 -8.68 16.28 8.52
CA LEU A 93 -7.60 16.61 7.60
C LEU A 93 -6.61 17.57 8.29
N LEU A 94 -5.33 17.19 8.36
CA LEU A 94 -4.26 18.01 8.92
C LEU A 94 -3.50 18.75 7.82
N GLU A 95 -3.17 18.03 6.75
CA GLU A 95 -2.40 18.56 5.63
C GLU A 95 -2.86 17.90 4.32
N THR A 96 -2.88 18.67 3.25
CA THR A 96 -3.07 18.13 1.90
C THR A 96 -2.30 18.95 0.87
N SER A 97 -1.73 18.28 -0.13
CA SER A 97 -1.14 18.92 -1.30
C SER A 97 -1.83 18.45 -2.58
N ASN A 98 -2.14 19.39 -3.47
CA ASN A 98 -2.77 19.12 -4.76
C ASN A 98 -1.74 18.71 -5.83
N GLY A 99 -0.71 17.96 -5.44
CA GLY A 99 0.35 17.48 -6.32
C GLY A 99 1.74 17.88 -5.86
N VAL A 100 2.45 16.92 -5.29
CA VAL A 100 3.91 16.97 -5.10
C VAL A 100 4.58 16.01 -6.08
N PRO A 101 5.78 16.33 -6.60
CA PRO A 101 6.54 15.39 -7.41
C PRO A 101 6.79 14.08 -6.65
N ALA A 102 6.55 12.94 -7.29
CA ALA A 102 6.85 11.66 -6.68
C ALA A 102 8.38 11.52 -6.46
N SER A 103 8.78 11.18 -5.24
CA SER A 103 10.17 10.81 -4.94
C SER A 103 10.57 9.54 -5.72
N GLU A 104 11.87 9.25 -5.83
CA GLU A 104 12.34 8.00 -6.48
C GLU A 104 11.77 6.74 -5.79
N GLU A 105 11.57 6.80 -4.48
CA GLU A 105 10.93 5.74 -3.70
C GLU A 105 9.47 5.57 -4.10
N LEU A 106 8.68 6.65 -4.12
CA LEU A 106 7.28 6.61 -4.55
C LEU A 106 7.14 6.19 -6.02
N GLN A 107 8.07 6.62 -6.89
CA GLN A 107 8.11 6.16 -8.29
C GLN A 107 8.26 4.64 -8.38
N THR A 108 9.13 4.07 -7.55
CA THR A 108 9.35 2.63 -7.47
C THR A 108 8.13 1.90 -6.89
N GLU A 109 7.57 2.41 -5.80
CA GLU A 109 6.48 1.77 -5.05
C GLU A 109 5.14 1.81 -5.79
N LEU A 110 4.84 2.94 -6.43
CA LEU A 110 3.58 3.18 -7.16
C LEU A 110 3.70 2.93 -8.67
N PHE A 111 4.89 2.49 -9.13
CA PHE A 111 5.19 2.25 -10.55
C PHE A 111 4.86 3.48 -11.41
N LEU A 112 5.42 4.61 -11.00
CA LEU A 112 5.26 5.92 -11.65
C LEU A 112 6.47 6.25 -12.51
N ASP A 113 6.21 6.99 -13.57
CA ASP A 113 7.27 7.53 -14.42
C ASP A 113 7.90 8.78 -13.75
N PRO A 114 9.18 9.09 -14.06
CA PRO A 114 9.80 10.31 -13.58
C PRO A 114 9.00 11.56 -13.96
N GLY A 115 8.74 12.43 -12.98
CA GLY A 115 7.96 13.66 -13.17
C GLY A 115 6.45 13.49 -12.97
N GLU A 116 5.96 12.29 -12.66
CA GLU A 116 4.59 12.12 -12.19
C GLU A 116 4.39 12.67 -10.77
N PHE A 117 3.14 13.07 -10.48
CA PHE A 117 2.76 13.72 -9.23
C PHE A 117 1.82 12.84 -8.40
N VAL A 118 1.91 13.02 -7.08
CA VAL A 118 1.04 12.38 -6.09
C VAL A 118 0.34 13.44 -5.25
N TYR A 119 -0.87 13.15 -4.79
CA TYR A 119 -1.44 13.82 -3.62
C TYR A 119 -0.66 13.37 -2.39
N GLN A 120 -0.34 14.30 -1.49
CA GLN A 120 0.07 13.99 -0.13
C GLN A 120 -1.10 14.35 0.79
N ILE A 121 -1.48 13.41 1.66
CA ILE A 121 -2.65 13.55 2.53
C ILE A 121 -2.24 13.15 3.93
N LYS A 122 -2.37 14.07 4.89
CA LYS A 122 -2.16 13.82 6.32
C LYS A 122 -3.47 13.96 7.08
N ARG A 123 -3.86 12.95 7.84
CA ARG A 123 -5.11 12.93 8.59
C ARG A 123 -4.89 12.50 10.03
N LEU A 124 -5.77 12.93 10.90
CA LEU A 124 -5.89 12.45 12.26
C LEU A 124 -7.21 11.70 12.39
N ARG A 125 -7.18 10.50 12.96
CA ARG A 125 -8.39 9.77 13.33
C ARG A 125 -8.62 9.80 14.82
N SER A 126 -9.89 9.92 15.16
CA SER A 126 -10.34 9.99 16.55
C SER A 126 -11.59 9.14 16.77
N PHE A 127 -11.73 8.60 17.98
CA PHE A 127 -13.03 8.20 18.51
C PHE A 127 -13.52 9.29 19.45
N ASP A 128 -14.65 9.90 19.07
CA ASP A 128 -15.11 11.16 19.68
C ASP A 128 -13.96 12.19 19.69
N ASP A 129 -13.56 12.66 20.87
CA ASP A 129 -12.48 13.64 21.05
C ASP A 129 -11.12 13.01 21.38
N ASN A 130 -10.96 11.68 21.22
CA ASN A 130 -9.71 10.97 21.52
C ASN A 130 -8.99 10.54 20.23
N PRO A 131 -7.93 11.25 19.80
CA PRO A 131 -7.10 10.85 18.68
C PRO A 131 -6.39 9.52 18.98
N PHE A 132 -6.31 8.65 17.98
CA PHE A 132 -5.62 7.36 18.14
C PHE A 132 -4.69 7.03 16.97
N MET A 133 -4.81 7.72 15.82
CA MET A 133 -4.01 7.40 14.65
C MET A 133 -3.73 8.63 13.80
N ILE A 134 -2.47 8.82 13.43
CA ILE A 134 -2.02 9.75 12.38
C ILE A 134 -1.85 8.94 11.11
N GLU A 135 -2.42 9.41 10.01
CA GLU A 135 -2.29 8.79 8.70
C GLU A 135 -1.54 9.71 7.75
N MET A 136 -0.49 9.20 7.10
CA MET A 136 0.14 9.82 5.94
C MET A 136 -0.07 8.92 4.72
N GLY A 137 -0.61 9.49 3.64
CA GLY A 137 -0.89 8.77 2.40
C GLY A 137 -0.40 9.52 1.17
N TYR A 138 0.12 8.78 0.19
CA TYR A 138 0.54 9.26 -1.11
C TYR A 138 -0.22 8.56 -2.23
N ILE A 139 -1.02 9.32 -2.99
CA ILE A 139 -1.92 8.77 -4.02
C ILE A 139 -1.55 9.35 -5.39
N PRO A 140 -1.25 8.54 -6.42
CA PRO A 140 -0.97 9.06 -7.76
C PRO A 140 -2.14 9.85 -8.34
N ILE A 141 -1.89 11.07 -8.82
CA ILE A 141 -2.92 11.90 -9.46
C ILE A 141 -3.55 11.17 -10.64
N ARG A 142 -2.75 10.45 -11.43
CA ARG A 142 -3.24 9.67 -12.57
C ARG A 142 -4.25 8.57 -12.20
N VAL A 143 -4.19 8.07 -10.96
CA VAL A 143 -5.05 6.99 -10.45
C VAL A 143 -6.32 7.57 -9.83
N ALA A 144 -6.24 8.76 -9.26
CA ALA A 144 -7.37 9.44 -8.61
C ALA A 144 -7.52 10.91 -9.07
N PRO A 145 -7.73 11.18 -10.38
CA PRO A 145 -7.65 12.53 -10.93
C PRO A 145 -8.72 13.50 -10.40
N GLU A 146 -9.81 12.98 -9.82
CA GLU A 146 -10.92 13.76 -9.28
C GLU A 146 -10.91 13.81 -7.74
N LEU A 147 -9.82 13.35 -7.11
CA LEU A 147 -9.67 13.43 -5.66
C LEU A 147 -9.49 14.90 -5.25
N ASN A 148 -10.35 15.36 -4.35
CA ASN A 148 -10.39 16.74 -3.87
C ASN A 148 -10.47 16.79 -2.35
N SER A 149 -10.38 17.99 -1.78
CA SER A 149 -10.36 18.23 -0.34
C SER A 149 -11.59 17.65 0.39
N GLU A 150 -12.78 17.71 -0.21
CA GLU A 150 -14.01 17.14 0.39
C GLU A 150 -13.96 15.61 0.41
N ARG A 151 -13.40 14.99 -0.63
CA ARG A 151 -13.28 13.52 -0.72
C ARG A 151 -12.22 12.95 0.22
N VAL A 152 -11.13 13.68 0.48
CA VAL A 152 -10.06 13.21 1.38
C VAL A 152 -10.45 13.25 2.86
N GLU A 153 -11.44 14.07 3.22
CA GLU A 153 -12.07 14.08 4.54
C GLU A 153 -12.97 12.84 4.78
N GLY A 154 -13.31 12.11 3.71
CA GLY A 154 -14.07 10.87 3.76
C GLY A 154 -13.22 9.60 3.66
N SER A 155 -13.90 8.48 3.39
CA SER A 155 -13.24 7.22 3.05
C SER A 155 -12.68 7.27 1.63
N ILE A 156 -11.35 7.26 1.50
CA ILE A 156 -10.64 7.16 0.21
C ILE A 156 -11.03 5.87 -0.52
N PHE A 157 -11.34 4.81 0.22
CA PHE A 157 -11.72 3.52 -0.33
C PHE A 157 -13.08 3.61 -1.02
N ASN A 158 -14.05 4.28 -0.37
CA ASN A 158 -15.37 4.53 -0.95
C ASN A 158 -15.24 5.42 -2.20
N TYR A 159 -14.33 6.39 -2.21
CA TYR A 159 -14.08 7.19 -3.41
C TYR A 159 -13.69 6.31 -4.61
N PHE A 160 -12.82 5.31 -4.45
CA PHE A 160 -12.46 4.42 -5.56
C PHE A 160 -13.64 3.58 -6.06
N GLU A 161 -14.45 3.08 -5.14
CA GLU A 161 -15.65 2.32 -5.48
C GLU A 161 -16.65 3.21 -6.24
N ASP A 162 -16.95 4.40 -5.73
CA ASP A 162 -17.95 5.32 -6.28
C ASP A 162 -17.50 5.93 -7.61
N ALA A 163 -16.25 6.40 -7.70
CA ALA A 163 -15.76 7.17 -8.84
C ALA A 163 -15.25 6.28 -9.97
N THR A 164 -14.71 5.11 -9.66
CA THR A 164 -14.03 4.24 -10.64
C THR A 164 -14.66 2.86 -10.79
N GLY A 165 -15.56 2.47 -9.90
CA GLY A 165 -16.14 1.12 -9.86
C GLY A 165 -15.15 0.03 -9.44
N LYS A 166 -13.97 0.42 -8.91
CA LYS A 166 -12.92 -0.49 -8.45
C LYS A 166 -12.90 -0.55 -6.94
N SER A 167 -12.75 -1.75 -6.39
CA SER A 167 -12.60 -1.96 -4.96
C SER A 167 -11.14 -2.11 -4.56
N VAL A 168 -10.81 -1.71 -3.34
CA VAL A 168 -9.53 -2.03 -2.71
C VAL A 168 -9.58 -3.46 -2.20
N THR A 169 -8.65 -4.31 -2.65
CA THR A 169 -8.73 -5.77 -2.37
C THR A 169 -7.50 -6.34 -1.71
N LYS A 170 -6.39 -5.59 -1.72
CA LYS A 170 -5.12 -6.07 -1.21
C LYS A 170 -4.29 -4.95 -0.60
N SER A 171 -3.60 -5.27 0.49
CA SER A 171 -2.49 -4.48 1.02
C SER A 171 -1.27 -5.37 1.24
N PHE A 172 -0.09 -4.79 1.02
CA PHE A 172 1.16 -5.31 1.56
C PHE A 172 1.69 -4.30 2.56
N MET A 173 2.06 -4.76 3.76
CA MET A 173 2.49 -3.85 4.81
C MET A 173 3.56 -4.45 5.72
N THR A 174 4.28 -3.59 6.41
CA THR A 174 5.13 -3.90 7.55
C THR A 174 4.58 -3.25 8.81
N ILE A 175 4.76 -3.93 9.93
CA ILE A 175 4.33 -3.45 11.24
C ILE A 175 5.55 -3.42 12.15
N THR A 176 5.85 -2.25 12.69
CA THR A 176 6.97 -2.00 13.61
C THR A 176 6.48 -1.19 14.81
N ALA A 177 7.37 -0.96 15.78
CA ALA A 177 7.12 -0.06 16.89
C ALA A 177 8.34 0.84 17.05
N ASP A 178 8.11 2.14 17.07
CA ASP A 178 9.16 3.16 17.11
C ASP A 178 8.96 4.12 18.30
N PRO A 179 10.03 4.80 18.78
CA PRO A 179 9.88 5.88 19.73
C PRO A 179 8.97 6.98 19.16
N SER A 180 8.05 7.51 19.96
CA SER A 180 7.17 8.59 19.50
C SER A 180 7.96 9.86 19.15
N SER A 181 7.61 10.44 18.01
CA SER A 181 8.05 11.77 17.61
C SER A 181 7.38 12.84 18.48
N LYS A 182 7.86 14.09 18.40
CA LYS A 182 7.19 15.21 19.07
C LYS A 182 5.78 15.43 18.54
N GLU A 183 5.59 15.22 17.25
CA GLU A 183 4.28 15.38 16.61
C GLU A 183 3.30 14.31 17.12
N ASP A 184 3.75 13.07 17.26
CA ASP A 184 2.93 11.98 17.80
C ASP A 184 2.53 12.29 19.24
N GLN A 185 3.47 12.77 20.05
CA GLN A 185 3.20 13.18 21.43
C GLN A 185 2.14 14.29 21.51
N GLU A 186 2.23 15.28 20.63
CA GLU A 186 1.30 16.40 20.58
C GLU A 186 -0.09 15.98 20.05
N LEU A 187 -0.14 15.20 18.98
CA LEU A 187 -1.39 14.84 18.29
C LEU A 187 -2.12 13.66 18.92
N LEU A 188 -1.39 12.66 19.42
CA LEU A 188 -1.93 11.45 20.05
C LEU A 188 -1.95 11.53 21.59
N GLY A 189 -1.40 12.60 22.18
CA GLY A 189 -1.39 12.79 23.63
C GLY A 189 -0.42 11.86 24.37
N LEU A 190 0.64 11.40 23.69
CA LEU A 190 1.62 10.48 24.24
C LEU A 190 2.67 11.21 25.10
N LYS A 191 3.18 10.52 26.12
CA LYS A 191 4.36 10.92 26.86
C LYS A 191 5.62 10.62 26.03
N PRO A 192 6.75 11.31 26.29
CA PRO A 192 8.01 11.06 25.58
C PRO A 192 8.59 9.64 25.68
N VAL A 193 8.06 8.80 26.58
CA VAL A 193 8.49 7.41 26.78
C VAL A 193 7.50 6.40 26.19
N GLU A 194 6.34 6.86 25.73
CA GLU A 194 5.31 6.01 25.13
C GLU A 194 5.61 5.85 23.63
N PRO A 195 5.76 4.61 23.13
CA PRO A 195 6.05 4.34 21.72
C PRO A 195 4.80 4.48 20.84
N VAL A 196 5.01 4.47 19.53
CA VAL A 196 3.95 4.34 18.52
C VAL A 196 4.06 3.02 17.77
N GLY A 197 2.93 2.46 17.39
CA GLY A 197 2.85 1.40 16.39
C GLY A 197 2.93 2.04 15.01
N VAL A 198 3.78 1.49 14.14
CA VAL A 198 3.97 2.01 12.77
C VAL A 198 3.54 0.95 11.78
N MET A 199 2.56 1.30 10.93
CA MET A 199 2.08 0.47 9.84
C MET A 199 2.36 1.17 8.51
N GLU A 200 3.31 0.64 7.76
CA GLU A 200 3.70 1.16 6.44
C GLU A 200 3.34 0.17 5.35
N GLY A 201 2.77 0.62 4.24
CA GLY A 201 2.33 -0.30 3.21
C GLY A 201 1.90 0.33 1.90
N ILE A 202 1.43 -0.54 1.01
CA ILE A 202 0.85 -0.16 -0.28
C ILE A 202 -0.50 -0.86 -0.44
N PHE A 203 -1.54 -0.07 -0.74
CA PHE A 203 -2.85 -0.59 -1.12
C PHE A 203 -2.99 -0.76 -2.64
N PHE A 204 -3.72 -1.80 -3.02
CA PHE A 204 -3.96 -2.20 -4.41
C PHE A 204 -5.45 -2.34 -4.69
N LEU A 205 -5.85 -1.84 -5.86
CA LEU A 205 -7.17 -2.06 -6.44
C LEU A 205 -7.31 -3.52 -6.93
N ASP A 206 -8.55 -3.94 -7.20
CA ASP A 206 -8.91 -5.27 -7.71
C ASP A 206 -8.22 -5.69 -9.03
N ASP A 207 -7.79 -4.72 -9.84
CA ASP A 207 -7.01 -4.95 -11.05
C ASP A 207 -5.49 -5.04 -10.80
N GLY A 208 -5.05 -4.91 -9.55
CA GLY A 208 -3.64 -4.94 -9.15
C GLY A 208 -2.89 -3.62 -9.37
N THR A 209 -3.59 -2.52 -9.59
CA THR A 209 -2.99 -1.18 -9.61
C THR A 209 -2.68 -0.73 -8.18
N PRO A 210 -1.42 -0.39 -7.84
CA PRO A 210 -1.13 0.28 -6.58
C PRO A 210 -1.73 1.69 -6.61
N PHE A 211 -2.46 2.08 -5.57
CA PHE A 211 -3.11 3.38 -5.53
C PHE A 211 -2.70 4.26 -4.35
N GLU A 212 -2.15 3.69 -3.28
CA GLU A 212 -1.73 4.47 -2.12
C GLU A 212 -0.51 3.81 -1.47
N VAL A 213 0.56 4.57 -1.29
CA VAL A 213 1.60 4.28 -0.29
C VAL A 213 1.18 4.98 0.99
N TYR A 214 1.18 4.27 2.12
CA TYR A 214 0.73 4.83 3.39
C TYR A 214 1.70 4.52 4.53
N GLN A 215 1.70 5.39 5.53
CA GLN A 215 2.33 5.23 6.83
C GLN A 215 1.33 5.70 7.89
N TYR A 216 0.91 4.78 8.76
CA TYR A 216 0.01 5.03 9.86
C TYR A 216 0.74 4.86 11.17
N GLU A 217 0.56 5.81 12.07
CA GLU A 217 1.14 5.81 13.41
C GLU A 217 0.01 5.82 14.42
N ASP A 218 -0.04 4.83 15.30
CA ASP A 218 -1.05 4.72 16.34
C ASP A 218 -0.46 4.63 17.75
N SER A 219 -1.27 5.05 18.72
CA SER A 219 -0.94 4.88 20.14
C SER A 219 -1.10 3.41 20.52
N LEU A 220 -0.05 2.79 21.06
CA LEU A 220 -0.07 1.41 21.58
C LEU A 220 -0.78 1.26 22.93
#